data_AF-A0A401RCA0-F1
#
_entry.id   AF-A0A401RCA0-F1
#
_cell.length_a   1.000
_cell.length_b   1.000
_cell.length_c   1.000
_cell.angle_alpha   90.00
_cell.angle_beta   90.00
_cell.angle_gamma   90.00
#
_symmetry.space_group_name_H-M   'P 1'
#
loop_
_entity.id
_entity.type
_entity.pdbx_description
1 polymer ?
#
loop_
_entity_poly.entity_id
_entity_poly.type
_entity_poly.pdbx_seq_one_letter_code
_entity_poly.pdbx_strand_id
1 'polypeptide(L)' 'MAGVRVEGIPALLKKALTEGTRVGTQGRTRLVYEVVFNGKSQRVTIDVSSNGFVIGANPA' A
#
# COMPACT_ATOMS: atom_id res chain seq x y z
N MET A 1 -10.73 2.38 9.24
CA MET A 1 -9.26 2.47 9.08
C MET A 1 -8.87 3.95 9.14
N ALA A 2 -7.60 4.27 9.37
CA ALA A 2 -7.16 5.62 9.69
C ALA A 2 -6.48 6.27 8.49
N GLY A 3 -7.11 7.30 7.93
CA GLY A 3 -6.60 8.03 6.78
C GLY A 3 -5.17 8.56 6.96
N VAL A 4 -4.48 8.72 5.84
CA VAL A 4 -3.07 9.13 5.77
C VAL A 4 -3.02 10.49 5.09
N ARG A 5 -2.28 11.44 5.68
CA ARG A 5 -2.10 12.75 5.04
C ARG A 5 -1.34 12.58 3.72
N VAL A 6 -1.64 13.43 2.75
CA VAL A 6 -1.10 13.33 1.39
C VAL A 6 0.43 13.29 1.36
N GLU A 7 1.10 14.02 2.26
CA GLU A 7 2.56 14.06 2.35
C GLU A 7 3.16 12.73 2.84
N GLY A 8 2.38 11.93 3.56
CA GLY A 8 2.76 10.62 4.07
C GLY A 8 2.55 9.48 3.06
N ILE A 9 1.78 9.71 1.98
CA ILE A 9 1.48 8.67 1.00
C ILE A 9 2.75 8.10 0.36
N PRO A 10 3.71 8.89 -0.14
CA PRO A 10 4.93 8.34 -0.75
C PRO A 10 5.72 7.44 0.22
N ALA A 11 5.84 7.84 1.48
CA ALA A 11 6.53 7.05 2.50
C ALA A 11 5.78 5.76 2.84
N LEU A 12 4.45 5.81 2.94
CA LEU A 12 3.61 4.63 3.16
C LEU A 12 3.74 3.62 2.01
N LEU A 13 3.65 4.08 0.76
CA LEU A 13 3.76 3.20 -0.41
C LEU A 13 5.13 2.54 -0.48
N LYS A 14 6.20 3.31 -0.26
CA LYS A 14 7.56 2.77 -0.18
C LYS A 14 7.63 1.67 0.88
N LYS A 15 7.20 1.96 2.11
CA LYS A 15 7.25 1.01 3.22
C LYS A 15 6.42 -0.25 2.96
N ALA A 16 5.21 -0.10 2.43
CA ALA A 16 4.35 -1.23 2.10
C ALA A 16 4.99 -2.14 1.04
N LEU A 17 5.62 -1.58 0.01
CA LEU A 17 6.26 -2.36 -1.06
C LEU A 17 7.56 -3.06 -0.62
N THR A 18 8.31 -2.47 0.31
CA THR A 18 9.61 -3.01 0.75
C THR A 18 9.53 -3.88 2.01
N GLU A 19 8.62 -3.56 2.92
CA GLU A 19 8.54 -4.18 4.26
C GLU A 19 7.16 -4.77 4.57
N GLY A 20 6.13 -4.42 3.79
CA GLY A 20 4.77 -4.85 4.04
C GLY A 20 4.56 -6.34 3.78
N THR A 21 3.64 -6.94 4.54
CA THR A 21 3.21 -8.31 4.29
C THR A 21 2.07 -8.32 3.29
N ARG A 22 2.18 -9.17 2.25
CA ARG A 22 1.07 -9.40 1.32
C ARG A 22 -0.01 -10.23 2.02
N VAL A 23 -1.19 -9.65 2.19
CA VAL A 23 -2.30 -10.26 2.94
C VAL A 23 -3.51 -10.59 2.06
N GLY A 24 -3.44 -10.30 0.76
CA GLY A 24 -4.47 -10.69 -0.19
C GLY A 24 -4.40 -9.92 -1.50
N THR A 25 -5.50 -10.00 -2.24
CA THR A 25 -5.68 -9.33 -3.53
C THR A 25 -7.06 -8.70 -3.58
N GLN A 26 -7.15 -7.44 -4.00
CA GLN A 26 -8.40 -6.75 -4.28
C GLN A 26 -8.66 -6.72 -5.79
N GLY A 27 -9.83 -7.20 -6.20
CA GLY A 27 -10.10 -7.43 -7.62
C GLY A 27 -9.17 -8.51 -8.17
N ARG A 28 -8.70 -8.35 -9.42
CA ARG A 28 -7.85 -9.35 -10.07
C ARG A 28 -6.34 -9.10 -9.91
N THR A 29 -5.92 -7.85 -9.77
CA THR A 29 -4.49 -7.47 -9.92
C THR A 29 -3.91 -6.72 -8.73
N ARG A 30 -4.73 -6.09 -7.87
CA ARG A 30 -4.22 -5.18 -6.85
C ARG A 30 -3.84 -5.94 -5.59
N LEU A 31 -2.55 -6.00 -5.30
CA LEU A 31 -2.07 -6.67 -4.09
C LEU A 31 -2.41 -5.82 -2.86
N VAL A 32 -2.90 -6.49 -1.81
CA VAL A 32 -3.16 -5.88 -0.50
C VAL A 32 -1.93 -6.09 0.36
N TYR A 33 -1.35 -4.99 0.83
CA TYR A 33 -0.24 -4.98 1.78
C TYR A 33 -0.73 -4.54 3.14
N GLU A 34 -0.27 -5.21 4.19
CA GLU A 34 -0.40 -4.77 5.59
C GLU A 34 0.97 -4.31 6.10
N VAL A 35 1.01 -3.13 6.70
CA VAL A 35 2.25 -2.52 7.23
C VAL A 35 1.95 -1.63 8.43
N VAL A 36 2.86 -1.60 9.41
CA VAL A 36 2.79 -0.62 10.50
C VAL A 36 3.35 0.71 9.99
N PHE A 37 2.55 1.77 9.97
CA PHE A 37 2.96 3.11 9.57
C PHE A 37 2.47 4.14 10.59
N ASN A 38 3.36 4.99 11.10
CA ASN A 38 3.09 5.92 12.19
C ASN A 38 2.43 5.26 13.42
N GLY A 39 2.91 4.07 13.80
CA GLY A 39 2.42 3.31 14.96
C GLY A 39 1.04 2.66 14.76
N LYS A 40 0.46 2.72 13.56
CA LYS A 40 -0.84 2.11 13.25
C LYS A 40 -0.68 1.04 12.18
N SER A 41 -1.40 -0.08 12.32
CA SER A 41 -1.54 -1.03 11.21
C SER A 41 -2.37 -0.37 10.10
N GLN A 42 -1.83 -0.37 8.89
CA GLN A 42 -2.44 0.17 7.68
C GLN A 42 -2.57 -0.96 6.66
N ARG A 43 -3.69 -0.99 5.93
CA ARG A 43 -3.77 -1.79 4.70
C ARG A 43 -3.91 -0.88 3.50
N VAL A 44 -3.12 -1.21 2.49
CA VAL A 44 -3.02 -0.45 1.26
C VAL A 44 -3.10 -1.44 0.11
N THR A 45 -3.98 -1.18 -0.85
CA THR A 45 -3.92 -1.86 -2.14
C THR A 45 -3.02 -1.09 -3.08
N ILE A 46 -2.04 -1.77 -3.69
CA ILE A 46 -1.10 -1.18 -4.65
C ILE A 46 -1.17 -1.99 -5.93
N ASP A 47 -1.33 -1.29 -7.04
CA ASP A 47 -1.20 -1.84 -8.38
C ASP A 47 0.15 -1.44 -8.95
N VAL A 48 1.02 -2.43 -9.19
CA VAL A 48 2.34 -2.25 -9.80
C VAL A 48 2.31 -2.94 -11.16
N SER A 49 2.47 -2.17 -12.22
CA SER A 49 2.52 -2.71 -13.58
C SER A 49 3.77 -3.58 -13.78
N SER A 50 3.77 -4.39 -14.84
CA SER A 50 4.89 -5.32 -15.14
C SER A 50 6.23 -4.62 -15.37
N ASN A 51 6.24 -3.32 -15.65
CA ASN A 51 7.44 -2.49 -15.77
C ASN A 51 7.87 -1.83 -14.44
N GLY A 52 7.24 -2.18 -13.31
CA GLY A 52 7.64 -1.74 -11.97
C GLY A 52 7.06 -0.40 -11.49
N PHE A 53 6.18 0.23 -12.28
CA PHE A 53 5.56 1.51 -11.89
C PHE A 53 4.29 1.29 -11.07
N VAL A 54 4.10 2.11 -10.02
CA VAL A 54 2.83 2.18 -9.30
C VAL A 54 1.82 2.94 -10.15
N ILE A 55 0.73 2.27 -10.55
CA ILE A 55 -0.33 2.86 -11.37
C ILE A 55 -1.62 3.13 -10.58
N GLY A 56 -1.68 2.70 -9.33
CA GLY A 56 -2.77 3.00 -8.41
C GLY A 56 -2.43 2.59 -6.99
N ALA A 57 -2.89 3.38 -6.03
CA ALA A 57 -2.85 3.01 -4.64
C ALA A 57 -4.10 3.50 -3.91
N ASN A 58 -4.68 2.65 -3.06
CA ASN A 58 -5.81 3.00 -2.22
C ASN A 58 -5.46 2.70 -0.74
N PRO A 59 -5.03 3.72 0.01
CA PRO A 59 -4.92 3.64 1.46
C PRO A 59 -6.31 3.62 2.07
N ALA A 60 -6.60 2.55 2.81
CA ALA A 60 -7.82 2.46 3.59
C ALA A 60 -7.52 2.80 5.05
#